data_AF-A0A2V7DIX4-F1
#
_entry.id   AF-A0A2V7DIX4-F1
#
_cell.length_a   1.000
_cell.length_b   1.000
_cell.length_c   1.000
_cell.angle_alpha   90.00
_cell.angle_beta   90.00
_cell.angle_gamma   90.00
#
_symmetry.space_group_name_H-M   'P 1'
#
loop_
_entity.id
_entity.type
_entity.pdbx_description
1 polymer ?
#
loop_
_entity_poly.entity_id
_entity_poly.type
_entity_poly.pdbx_seq_one_letter_code
_entity_poly.pdbx_strand_id
1 'polypeptide(L)'
;MFTANASAAMKDRMPYVTEGPDGPYWTTKKGAGLGLVGGLGSSGQKYVPGQNQRVDVMASTGLFADGRKGIRRPADPELRIADMERDGVDAEVMFGILGAATRLADHEAAPEMFRIYNDWLVDFCGHHPDRQVGLACLPYGDIA
;
A
#
# COMPACT_ATOMS: atom_id res chain seq x y z
N MET A 1 6.43 -8.21 -3.85
CA MET A 1 6.96 -6.84 -3.98
C MET A 1 8.24 -6.68 -3.16
N PHE A 2 8.19 -6.43 -1.85
CA PHE A 2 9.41 -6.13 -1.06
C PHE A 2 10.44 -7.25 -1.00
N THR A 3 10.10 -8.45 -0.53
CA THR A 3 11.06 -9.57 -0.43
C THR A 3 11.60 -10.05 -1.78
N ALA A 4 10.88 -9.80 -2.87
CA ALA A 4 11.28 -10.21 -4.22
C ALA A 4 12.30 -9.25 -4.84
N ASN A 5 12.25 -7.97 -4.49
CA ASN A 5 13.05 -6.90 -5.09
C ASN A 5 14.14 -6.34 -4.16
N ALA A 6 14.27 -6.91 -2.96
CA ALA A 6 15.30 -6.53 -2.00
C ALA A 6 16.62 -7.23 -2.27
N SER A 7 17.71 -6.53 -1.94
CA SER A 7 19.04 -7.14 -1.87
C SER A 7 19.06 -8.36 -0.93
N ALA A 8 19.98 -9.30 -1.19
CA ALA A 8 20.12 -10.51 -0.37
C ALA A 8 20.31 -10.19 1.13
N ALA A 9 21.05 -9.11 1.44
CA ALA A 9 21.29 -8.66 2.82
C ALA A 9 20.05 -8.10 3.52
N MET A 10 19.09 -7.53 2.78
CA MET A 10 17.91 -6.88 3.34
C MET A 10 16.63 -7.72 3.22
N LYS A 11 16.64 -8.79 2.43
CA LYS A 11 15.46 -9.61 2.14
C LYS A 11 14.72 -10.09 3.39
N ASP A 12 15.46 -10.49 4.41
CA ASP A 12 14.90 -10.99 5.68
C ASP A 12 14.35 -9.90 6.60
N ARG A 13 14.70 -8.65 6.32
CA ARG A 13 14.23 -7.46 7.03
C ARG A 13 13.00 -6.85 6.36
N MET A 14 12.62 -7.32 5.17
CA MET A 14 11.51 -6.75 4.41
C MET A 14 10.13 -7.23 4.87
N PRO A 15 9.09 -6.39 4.68
CA PRO A 15 7.71 -6.80 4.83
C PRO A 15 7.33 -7.97 3.92
N TYR A 16 6.54 -8.90 4.44
CA TYR A 16 5.93 -9.98 3.67
C TYR A 16 4.48 -10.19 4.09
N VAL A 17 3.71 -10.89 3.25
CA VAL A 17 2.33 -11.25 3.53
C VAL A 17 2.27 -12.64 4.15
N THR A 18 1.44 -12.79 5.19
CA THR A 18 1.11 -14.09 5.79
C THR A 18 -0.38 -14.16 6.12
N GLU A 19 -0.89 -15.36 6.41
CA GLU A 19 -2.29 -15.58 6.74
C GLU A 19 -2.57 -15.28 8.22
N GLY A 20 -3.75 -14.73 8.48
CA GLY A 20 -4.23 -14.40 9.82
C GLY A 20 -5.73 -14.65 9.97
N PRO A 21 -6.30 -14.50 11.18
CA PRO A 21 -7.71 -14.79 11.46
C PRO A 21 -8.68 -13.90 10.67
N ASP A 22 -8.26 -12.68 10.31
CA ASP A 22 -9.04 -11.72 9.51
C ASP A 22 -8.61 -11.70 8.03
N GLY A 23 -7.82 -12.68 7.60
CA GLY A 23 -7.26 -12.80 6.25
C GLY A 23 -5.78 -12.43 6.15
N PRO A 24 -5.25 -12.32 4.92
CA PRO A 24 -3.84 -12.03 4.71
C PRO A 24 -3.47 -10.64 5.20
N TYR A 25 -2.31 -10.53 5.85
CA TYR A 25 -1.80 -9.28 6.42
C TYR A 25 -0.30 -9.13 6.21
N TRP A 26 0.16 -7.89 6.20
CA TRP A 26 1.56 -7.54 6.10
C TRP A 26 2.24 -7.59 7.47
N THR A 27 3.37 -8.27 7.54
CA THR A 27 4.20 -8.39 8.73
C THR A 27 5.69 -8.39 8.39
N THR A 28 6.54 -8.41 9.41
CA THR A 28 7.99 -8.55 9.30
C THR A 28 8.45 -9.74 10.12
N LYS A 29 9.67 -10.26 9.89
CA LYS A 29 10.22 -11.36 10.71
C LYS A 29 10.39 -10.97 12.19
N LYS A 30 10.48 -9.67 12.47
CA LYS A 30 10.53 -9.10 13.82
C LYS A 30 9.13 -8.99 14.48
N GLY A 31 8.07 -9.39 13.78
CA GLY A 31 6.69 -9.41 14.29
C GLY A 31 5.95 -8.07 14.18
N ALA A 32 6.54 -7.05 13.53
CA ALA A 32 5.85 -5.77 13.32
C ALA A 32 4.67 -5.93 12.34
N GLY A 33 3.45 -5.60 12.81
CA GLY A 33 2.24 -5.62 12.00
C GLY A 33 2.06 -4.35 11.17
N LEU A 34 1.79 -4.52 9.87
CA LEU A 34 1.66 -3.42 8.91
C LEU A 34 0.23 -3.31 8.33
N GLY A 35 -0.70 -4.13 8.82
CA GLY A 35 -2.12 -4.08 8.47
C GLY A 35 -2.57 -5.17 7.50
N LEU A 36 -3.89 -5.33 7.35
CA LEU A 36 -4.49 -6.29 6.43
C LEU A 36 -4.19 -5.91 4.97
N VAL A 37 -4.04 -6.92 4.11
CA VAL A 37 -3.89 -6.70 2.67
C VAL A 37 -5.20 -6.16 2.08
N GLY A 38 -5.17 -4.92 1.61
CA GLY A 38 -6.38 -4.19 1.17
C GLY A 38 -7.28 -3.75 2.33
N GLY A 39 -6.71 -3.63 3.54
CA GLY A 39 -7.40 -3.07 4.69
C GLY A 39 -7.61 -1.55 4.57
N LEU A 40 -8.49 -1.04 5.43
CA LEU A 40 -8.89 0.36 5.47
C LEU A 40 -7.83 1.25 6.11
N GLY A 41 -7.51 2.36 5.43
CA GLY A 41 -6.67 3.43 5.94
C GLY A 41 -5.21 3.04 6.14
N SER A 42 -4.44 3.94 6.75
CA SER A 42 -2.98 3.83 6.85
C SER A 42 -2.48 2.67 7.72
N SER A 43 -3.34 2.05 8.52
CA SER A 43 -3.03 0.90 9.36
C SER A 43 -3.64 -0.42 8.86
N GLY A 44 -4.33 -0.41 7.71
CA GLY A 44 -4.94 -1.62 7.14
C GLY A 44 -5.99 -2.27 8.05
N GLN A 45 -6.93 -1.47 8.59
CA GLN A 45 -7.99 -1.98 9.47
C GLN A 45 -9.00 -2.85 8.72
N LYS A 46 -9.68 -3.74 9.45
CA LYS A 46 -10.82 -4.48 8.93
C LYS A 46 -12.00 -3.52 8.69
N TYR A 47 -12.71 -3.69 7.59
CA TYR A 47 -13.99 -3.02 7.39
C TYR A 47 -15.07 -3.62 8.30
N VAL A 48 -15.79 -2.76 9.02
CA VAL A 48 -16.94 -3.11 9.87
C VAL A 48 -18.15 -2.27 9.42
N PRO A 49 -19.22 -2.90 8.90
CA PRO A 49 -20.42 -2.18 8.46
C PRO A 49 -21.03 -1.30 9.55
N GLY A 50 -21.42 -0.08 9.19
CA GLY A 50 -22.08 0.87 10.09
C GLY A 50 -21.14 1.63 11.04
N GLN A 51 -19.84 1.32 11.03
CA GLN A 51 -18.86 2.05 11.84
C GLN A 51 -18.49 3.40 11.22
N ASN A 52 -18.50 3.50 9.89
CA ASN A 52 -18.15 4.74 9.19
C ASN A 52 -18.93 4.84 7.87
N GLN A 53 -19.84 5.81 7.81
CA GLN A 53 -20.72 6.02 6.66
C GLN A 53 -19.95 6.16 5.34
N ARG A 54 -18.78 6.82 5.32
CA ARG A 54 -17.99 6.97 4.09
C ARG A 54 -17.42 5.64 3.62
N VAL A 55 -17.04 4.79 4.57
CA VAL A 55 -16.51 3.45 4.28
C VAL A 55 -17.63 2.51 3.85
N ASP A 56 -18.84 2.67 4.41
CA ASP A 56 -20.02 1.92 3.96
C ASP A 56 -20.36 2.28 2.50
N VAL A 57 -20.25 3.56 2.12
CA VAL A 57 -20.39 3.99 0.72
C VAL A 57 -19.30 3.34 -0.16
N MET A 58 -18.03 3.35 0.26
CA MET A 58 -16.96 2.64 -0.47
C MET A 58 -17.26 1.13 -0.59
N ALA A 59 -17.78 0.50 0.45
CA ALA A 59 -18.14 -0.90 0.45
C ALA A 59 -19.27 -1.21 -0.53
N SER A 60 -20.23 -0.29 -0.68
CA SER A 60 -21.37 -0.43 -1.59
C SER A 60 -20.95 -0.50 -3.07
N THR A 61 -19.75 0.00 -3.43
CA THR A 61 -19.19 -0.11 -4.79
C THR A 61 -18.52 -1.45 -5.07
N GLY A 62 -18.54 -2.37 -4.11
CA GLY A 62 -17.90 -3.69 -4.22
C GLY A 62 -16.42 -3.71 -3.84
N LEU A 63 -15.79 -2.58 -3.50
CA LEU A 63 -14.34 -2.47 -3.25
C LEU A 63 -13.79 -3.57 -2.31
N PHE A 64 -14.42 -3.79 -1.16
CA PHE A 64 -13.97 -4.81 -0.21
C PHE A 64 -14.34 -6.24 -0.65
N ALA A 65 -15.40 -6.42 -1.44
CA ALA A 65 -15.78 -7.72 -1.99
C ALA A 65 -14.79 -8.17 -3.07
N ASP A 66 -14.34 -7.24 -3.92
CA ASP A 66 -13.29 -7.43 -4.91
C ASP A 66 -11.96 -7.76 -4.23
N GLY A 67 -11.60 -7.02 -3.17
CA GLY A 67 -10.41 -7.30 -2.37
C GLY A 67 -10.36 -8.71 -1.79
N ARG A 68 -11.51 -9.26 -1.35
CA ARG A 68 -11.61 -10.66 -0.87
C ARG A 68 -11.42 -11.70 -1.99
N LYS A 69 -11.69 -11.33 -3.24
CA LYS A 69 -11.42 -12.16 -4.43
C LYS A 69 -10.00 -11.98 -4.97
N GLY A 70 -9.17 -11.18 -4.30
CA GLY A 70 -7.80 -10.87 -4.72
C GLY A 70 -7.71 -9.74 -5.75
N ILE A 71 -8.82 -9.11 -6.13
CA ILE A 71 -8.83 -7.98 -7.05
C ILE A 71 -8.43 -6.73 -6.28
N ARG A 72 -7.26 -6.16 -6.58
CA ARG A 72 -6.67 -5.03 -5.86
C ARG A 72 -6.86 -3.73 -6.62
N ARG A 73 -8.11 -3.24 -6.72
CA ARG A 73 -8.47 -2.01 -7.45
C ARG A 73 -7.53 -0.82 -7.15
N PRO A 74 -7.16 -0.50 -5.89
CA PRO A 74 -6.25 0.61 -5.61
C PRO A 74 -4.80 0.40 -6.07
N ALA A 75 -4.37 -0.85 -6.30
CA ALA A 75 -3.00 -1.22 -6.68
C ALA A 75 -2.91 -1.73 -8.13
N ASP A 76 -4.00 -1.63 -8.89
CA ASP A 76 -4.07 -1.90 -10.32
C ASP A 76 -4.35 -0.57 -11.04
N PRO A 77 -3.51 -0.16 -12.02
CA PRO A 77 -3.60 1.18 -12.60
C PRO A 77 -4.92 1.40 -13.34
N GLU A 78 -5.40 0.42 -14.09
CA GLU A 78 -6.63 0.54 -14.88
C GLU A 78 -7.88 0.56 -14.00
N LEU A 79 -7.93 -0.32 -13.01
CA LEU A 79 -9.03 -0.34 -12.06
C LEU A 79 -9.06 0.91 -11.17
N ARG A 80 -7.89 1.46 -10.83
CA ARG A 80 -7.81 2.71 -10.08
C ARG A 80 -8.32 3.89 -10.91
N ILE A 81 -8.00 3.96 -12.20
CA ILE A 81 -8.54 4.99 -13.10
C ILE A 81 -10.05 4.86 -13.23
N ALA A 82 -10.59 3.64 -13.41
CA ALA A 82 -12.04 3.44 -13.45
C ALA A 82 -12.73 3.89 -12.13
N ASP A 83 -12.03 3.72 -10.99
CA ASP A 83 -12.49 4.25 -9.71
C ASP A 83 -12.46 5.77 -9.66
N MET A 84 -11.39 6.39 -10.16
CA MET A 84 -11.28 7.85 -10.27
C MET A 84 -12.37 8.43 -11.18
N GLU A 85 -12.67 7.80 -12.32
CA GLU A 85 -13.73 8.24 -13.24
C GLU A 85 -15.11 8.19 -12.60
N ARG A 86 -15.44 7.09 -11.91
CA ARG A 86 -16.69 6.98 -11.15
C ARG A 86 -16.81 8.08 -10.10
N ASP A 87 -15.72 8.37 -9.41
CA ASP A 87 -15.69 9.30 -8.29
C ASP A 87 -15.50 10.77 -8.75
N GLY A 88 -15.35 11.01 -10.06
CA GLY A 88 -15.21 12.35 -10.66
C GLY A 88 -13.85 13.00 -10.38
N VAL A 89 -12.79 12.21 -10.24
CA VAL A 89 -11.42 12.66 -9.90
C VAL A 89 -10.60 12.87 -11.17
N ASP A 90 -10.27 14.12 -11.46
CA ASP A 90 -9.45 14.48 -12.64
C ASP A 90 -7.98 14.08 -12.49
N ALA A 91 -7.40 14.11 -11.31
CA ALA A 91 -6.04 13.64 -11.07
C ALA A 91 -5.83 13.34 -9.59
N GLU A 92 -4.89 12.45 -9.27
CA GLU A 92 -4.58 12.07 -7.90
C GLU A 92 -3.08 12.15 -7.61
N VAL A 93 -2.74 12.75 -6.45
CA VAL A 93 -1.41 12.64 -5.84
C VAL A 93 -1.40 11.44 -4.90
N MET A 94 -0.56 10.45 -5.19
CA MET A 94 -0.43 9.24 -4.39
C MET A 94 0.65 9.40 -3.31
N PHE A 95 0.21 9.35 -2.06
CA PHE A 95 1.12 9.33 -0.92
C PHE A 95 1.74 7.96 -0.71
N GLY A 96 3.02 7.97 -0.33
CA GLY A 96 3.78 6.76 -0.10
C GLY A 96 3.56 6.09 1.26
N ILE A 97 4.47 5.16 1.55
CA ILE A 97 4.39 4.22 2.69
C ILE A 97 5.15 4.70 3.93
N LEU A 98 5.24 6.01 4.17
CA LEU A 98 6.01 6.59 5.28
C LEU A 98 5.63 5.99 6.64
N GLY A 99 4.33 5.86 6.91
CA GLY A 99 3.85 5.26 8.16
C GLY A 99 4.18 3.76 8.29
N ALA A 100 4.28 3.03 7.19
CA ALA A 100 4.70 1.63 7.21
C ALA A 100 6.20 1.50 7.49
N ALA A 101 7.03 2.39 6.93
CA ALA A 101 8.45 2.44 7.23
C ALA A 101 8.74 2.85 8.68
N THR A 102 7.94 3.72 9.29
CA THR A 102 8.03 3.98 10.73
C THR A 102 7.71 2.72 11.55
N ARG A 103 6.68 1.95 11.17
CA ARG A 103 6.30 0.69 11.85
C ARG A 103 7.27 -0.45 11.60
N LEU A 104 8.04 -0.41 10.52
CA LEU A 104 9.14 -1.35 10.29
C LEU A 104 10.16 -1.30 11.45
N ALA A 105 10.32 -0.14 12.10
CA ALA A 105 11.23 0.09 13.22
C ALA A 105 12.67 -0.38 12.93
N ASP A 106 13.11 -0.22 11.69
CA ASP A 106 14.42 -0.62 11.21
C ASP A 106 14.96 0.45 10.25
N HIS A 107 15.75 1.38 10.80
CA HIS A 107 16.24 2.55 10.06
C HIS A 107 17.18 2.20 8.91
N GLU A 108 17.94 1.10 9.02
CA GLU A 108 18.85 0.67 7.94
C GLU A 108 18.08 -0.01 6.81
N ALA A 109 16.98 -0.69 7.11
CA ALA A 109 16.16 -1.36 6.11
C ALA A 109 15.15 -0.41 5.43
N ALA A 110 14.78 0.70 6.08
CA ALA A 110 13.81 1.66 5.55
C ALA A 110 14.20 2.26 4.18
N PRO A 111 15.45 2.66 3.90
CA PRO A 111 15.87 3.12 2.58
C PRO A 111 15.65 2.09 1.47
N GLU A 112 15.92 0.81 1.73
CA GLU A 112 15.68 -0.27 0.75
C GLU A 112 14.18 -0.47 0.50
N MET A 113 13.37 -0.41 1.57
CA MET A 113 11.90 -0.45 1.45
C MET A 113 11.38 0.73 0.61
N PHE A 114 11.92 1.94 0.80
CA PHE A 114 11.56 3.12 0.02
C PHE A 114 12.00 3.01 -1.44
N ARG A 115 13.22 2.52 -1.71
CA ARG A 115 13.69 2.30 -3.08
C ARG A 115 12.73 1.37 -3.84
N ILE A 116 12.41 0.21 -3.26
CA ILE A 116 11.50 -0.76 -3.88
C ILE A 116 10.10 -0.16 -4.11
N TYR A 117 9.61 0.62 -3.15
CA TYR A 117 8.31 1.28 -3.30
C TYR A 117 8.34 2.36 -4.37
N ASN A 118 9.39 3.18 -4.44
CA ASN A 118 9.53 4.24 -5.43
C ASN A 118 9.67 3.66 -6.84
N ASP A 119 10.42 2.55 -7.01
CA ASP A 119 10.52 1.84 -8.29
C ASP A 119 9.14 1.35 -8.76
N TRP A 120 8.35 0.76 -7.85
CA TRP A 120 6.96 0.37 -8.13
C TRP A 120 6.06 1.58 -8.43
N LEU A 121 6.23 2.68 -7.69
CA LEU A 121 5.42 3.89 -7.84
C LEU A 121 5.64 4.54 -9.21
N VAL A 122 6.88 4.59 -9.68
CA VAL A 122 7.22 5.10 -11.02
C VAL A 122 6.56 4.26 -12.11
N ASP A 123 6.68 2.93 -12.02
CA ASP A 123 6.04 2.01 -12.96
C ASP A 123 4.51 2.17 -12.95
N PHE A 124 3.91 2.23 -11.75
CA PHE A 124 2.48 2.42 -11.58
C PHE A 124 2.00 3.74 -12.22
N CYS A 125 2.61 4.87 -11.88
CA CYS A 125 2.22 6.18 -12.43
C CYS A 125 2.48 6.27 -13.95
N GLY A 126 3.43 5.50 -14.48
CA GLY A 126 3.76 5.48 -15.90
C GLY A 126 2.61 5.01 -16.82
N HIS A 127 1.59 4.34 -16.26
CA HIS A 127 0.42 3.91 -17.03
C HIS A 127 -0.50 5.09 -17.37
N HIS A 128 -0.63 6.06 -16.46
CA HIS A 128 -1.50 7.25 -16.60
C HIS A 128 -0.80 8.51 -16.08
N PRO A 129 0.31 8.96 -16.71
CA PRO A 129 1.20 9.99 -16.17
C PRO A 129 0.58 11.39 -16.10
N ASP A 130 -0.50 11.64 -16.83
CA ASP A 130 -1.31 12.87 -16.80
C ASP A 130 -2.35 12.88 -15.68
N ARG A 131 -2.65 11.71 -15.09
CA ARG A 131 -3.71 11.53 -14.08
C ARG A 131 -3.17 11.11 -12.71
N GLN A 132 -2.03 10.42 -12.67
CA GLN A 132 -1.48 9.83 -11.44
C GLN A 132 -0.08 10.39 -11.16
N VAL A 133 0.06 11.04 -10.00
CA VAL A 133 1.31 11.69 -9.59
C VAL A 133 1.82 11.05 -8.31
N GLY A 134 2.91 10.30 -8.41
CA GLY A 134 3.53 9.64 -7.27
C GLY A 134 4.37 10.60 -6.42
N LEU A 135 4.14 10.61 -5.11
CA LEU A 135 5.02 11.30 -4.15
C LEU A 135 6.09 10.33 -3.62
N ALA A 136 7.32 10.50 -4.07
CA ALA A 136 8.44 9.65 -3.68
C ALA A 136 8.67 9.65 -2.16
N CYS A 137 8.92 8.47 -1.60
CA CYS A 137 9.39 8.34 -0.23
C CYS A 137 10.88 8.63 -0.17
N LEU A 138 11.28 9.55 0.69
CA LEU A 138 12.68 9.84 0.99
C LEU A 138 13.01 9.37 2.42
N PRO A 139 14.20 8.80 2.65
CA PRO A 139 14.66 8.49 3.99
C PRO A 139 14.77 9.78 4.81
N TYR A 140 14.27 9.73 6.04
CA TYR A 140 14.47 10.79 7.02
C TYR A 140 15.65 10.43 7.91
N GLY A 141 16.61 11.35 8.08
CA GLY A 141 17.71 11.20 9.03
C GLY A 141 19.07 10.77 8.47
N ASP A 142 19.21 10.60 7.16
CA ASP A 142 20.50 10.40 6.49
C ASP A 142 20.74 11.56 5.51
N ILE A 143 21.52 12.55 5.94
CA ILE A 143 21.89 13.77 5.19
C ILE A 143 23.42 13.83 5.03
N ALA A 144 24.10 12.67 5.09
CA ALA A 144 25.55 12.60 5.01
C ALA A 144 26.07 12.71 3.56
#